data_AF-A0A848M473-F1
#
_entry.id   AF-A0A848M473-F1
#
_cell.length_a   1.000
_cell.length_b   1.000
_cell.length_c   1.000
_cell.angle_alpha   90.00
_cell.angle_beta   90.00
_cell.angle_gamma   90.00
#
_symmetry.space_group_name_H-M   'P 1'
#
loop_
_entity.id
_entity.type
_entity.pdbx_description
1 polymer ?
#
loop_
_entity_poly.entity_id
_entity_poly.type
_entity_poly.pdbx_seq_one_letter_code
_entity_poly.pdbx_strand_id
1 'polypeptide(L)'
;MEKRRTLLLTFGHNLDHSNIHALVQDRLAKNKGGLQKDYFDPVLHKGAEVILNYRTIDTNFNRISDKYYLDDYHLTESQINGFQYSLQRLKGCHVFCEPRIRGHAYAVVKGIEFSFYVHRSLDGIDYLFPQYWEDANADQIVRRQLPKLPEHEQFLEMPAAISDAEKDEIKMSWILKLVEF
;
A
#
# COMPACT_ATOMS: atom_id res chain seq x y z
N MET A 1 10.79 -21.04 -16.48
CA MET A 1 10.19 -19.71 -16.72
C MET A 1 10.29 -18.94 -15.41
N GLU A 2 10.81 -17.71 -15.43
CA GLU A 2 10.89 -16.88 -14.22
C GLU A 2 9.47 -16.46 -13.81
N LYS A 3 9.09 -16.66 -12.54
CA LYS A 3 7.76 -16.28 -12.06
C LYS A 3 7.65 -14.76 -12.02
N ARG A 4 6.54 -14.20 -12.51
CA ARG A 4 6.27 -12.75 -12.40
C ARG A 4 6.07 -12.39 -10.93
N ARG A 5 6.72 -11.34 -10.43
CA ARG A 5 6.45 -10.80 -9.08
C ARG A 5 5.53 -9.60 -9.20
N THR A 6 4.54 -9.50 -8.32
CA THR A 6 3.63 -8.35 -8.24
C THR A 6 3.32 -8.02 -6.78
N LEU A 7 2.98 -6.77 -6.51
CA LEU A 7 2.49 -6.30 -5.22
C LEU A 7 1.01 -5.96 -5.37
N LEU A 8 0.14 -6.50 -4.52
CA LEU A 8 -1.22 -5.98 -4.35
C LEU A 8 -1.25 -5.12 -3.09
N LEU A 9 -1.56 -3.84 -3.28
CA LEU A 9 -1.69 -2.87 -2.21
C LEU A 9 -3.17 -2.63 -1.92
N THR A 10 -3.56 -2.78 -0.66
CA THR A 10 -4.87 -2.38 -0.16
C THR A 10 -4.73 -1.19 0.77
N PHE A 11 -5.42 -0.10 0.49
CA PHE A 11 -5.27 1.11 1.29
C PHE A 11 -6.58 1.88 1.46
N GLY A 12 -6.61 2.78 2.44
CA GLY A 12 -7.75 3.64 2.73
C GLY A 12 -7.86 3.93 4.23
N HIS A 13 -9.00 4.47 4.66
CA HIS A 13 -9.22 4.85 6.05
C HIS A 13 -10.17 3.88 6.75
N ASN A 14 -9.80 3.42 7.95
CA ASN A 14 -10.63 2.51 8.74
C ASN A 14 -10.96 1.21 7.98
N LEU A 15 -9.95 0.57 7.41
CA LEU A 15 -10.12 -0.68 6.66
C LEU A 15 -10.71 -1.78 7.55
N ASP A 16 -11.42 -2.72 6.93
CA ASP A 16 -11.93 -3.90 7.64
C ASP A 16 -10.84 -4.97 7.77
N HIS A 17 -9.87 -4.70 8.65
CA HIS A 17 -8.71 -5.58 8.87
C HIS A 17 -9.10 -7.01 9.25
N SER A 18 -10.25 -7.21 9.91
CA SER A 18 -10.72 -8.54 10.29
C SER A 18 -11.17 -9.34 9.08
N ASN A 19 -12.02 -8.78 8.21
CA ASN A 19 -12.44 -9.45 6.99
C ASN A 19 -11.33 -9.58 5.96
N ILE A 20 -10.44 -8.58 5.86
CA ILE A 20 -9.22 -8.68 5.05
C ILE A 20 -8.35 -9.85 5.54
N HIS A 21 -8.13 -9.96 6.85
CA HIS A 21 -7.36 -11.07 7.41
C HIS A 21 -8.01 -12.43 7.12
N ALA A 22 -9.31 -12.56 7.36
CA ALA A 22 -10.04 -13.78 7.07
C ALA A 22 -9.90 -14.19 5.59
N LEU A 23 -10.00 -13.22 4.66
CA LEU A 23 -9.84 -13.47 3.23
C LEU A 23 -8.42 -13.92 2.85
N VAL A 24 -7.39 -13.28 3.43
CA VAL A 24 -5.99 -13.68 3.22
C VAL A 24 -5.76 -15.11 3.72
N GLN A 25 -6.29 -15.46 4.91
CA GLN A 25 -6.16 -16.82 5.45
C GLN A 25 -6.88 -17.85 4.57
N ASP A 26 -8.10 -17.56 4.12
CA ASP A 26 -8.90 -18.44 3.28
C ASP A 26 -8.26 -18.67 1.89
N ARG A 27 -7.79 -17.59 1.25
CA ARG A 27 -7.40 -17.61 -0.17
C ARG A 27 -5.90 -17.74 -0.43
N LEU A 28 -5.06 -17.25 0.48
CA LEU A 28 -3.63 -17.12 0.23
C LEU A 28 -2.77 -18.02 1.13
N ALA A 29 -3.17 -18.29 2.37
CA ALA A 29 -2.29 -18.93 3.36
C ALA A 29 -1.74 -20.31 2.94
N LYS A 30 -2.51 -21.10 2.18
CA LYS A 30 -2.07 -22.41 1.66
C LYS A 30 -0.92 -22.31 0.65
N ASN A 31 -0.78 -21.14 0.03
CA ASN A 31 0.21 -20.84 -1.00
C ASN A 31 1.33 -19.94 -0.47
N LYS A 32 1.39 -19.71 0.84
CA LYS A 32 2.38 -18.86 1.49
C LYS A 32 3.75 -19.56 1.49
N GLY A 33 4.73 -18.88 0.91
CA GLY A 33 6.15 -19.23 1.00
C GLY A 33 6.77 -18.88 2.34
N GLY A 34 7.97 -19.38 2.56
CA GLY A 34 8.78 -19.08 3.74
C GLY A 34 10.24 -18.91 3.37
N LEU A 35 10.92 -18.00 4.09
CA LEU A 35 12.37 -17.83 4.00
C LEU A 35 13.06 -19.21 4.05
N GLN A 36 13.85 -19.51 3.00
CA GLN A 36 14.56 -20.78 2.74
C GLN A 36 13.71 -22.02 2.38
N LYS A 37 12.41 -22.07 2.70
CA LYS A 37 11.52 -23.18 2.30
C LYS A 37 11.18 -23.13 0.81
N ASP A 38 11.16 -21.93 0.25
CA ASP A 38 10.79 -21.70 -1.15
C ASP A 38 11.73 -22.36 -2.15
N TYR A 39 12.97 -22.71 -1.80
CA TYR A 39 13.86 -23.41 -2.74
C TYR A 39 13.50 -24.89 -2.94
N PHE A 40 12.80 -25.50 -1.97
CA PHE A 40 12.63 -26.96 -1.91
C PHE A 40 11.18 -27.43 -1.83
N ASP A 41 10.18 -26.53 -1.81
CA ASP A 41 8.76 -26.92 -1.73
C ASP A 41 8.12 -27.08 -3.13
N PRO A 42 7.89 -28.32 -3.61
CA PRO A 42 7.29 -28.55 -4.91
C PRO A 42 5.82 -28.11 -5.00
N VAL A 43 5.10 -27.96 -3.87
CA VAL A 43 3.69 -27.50 -3.85
C VAL A 43 3.62 -26.01 -4.19
N LEU A 44 4.58 -25.22 -3.70
CA LEU A 44 4.69 -23.78 -4.02
C LEU A 44 5.15 -23.51 -5.46
N HIS A 45 5.74 -24.50 -6.14
CA HIS A 45 6.20 -24.35 -7.53
C HIS A 45 5.29 -24.97 -8.57
N LYS A 46 4.48 -25.96 -8.21
CA LYS A 46 3.67 -26.68 -9.18
C LYS A 46 2.49 -25.84 -9.66
N GLY A 47 2.66 -25.24 -10.84
CA GLY A 47 1.63 -24.45 -11.50
C GLY A 47 1.57 -22.98 -11.06
N ALA A 48 2.45 -22.54 -10.16
CA ALA A 48 2.51 -21.13 -9.77
C ALA A 48 3.12 -20.28 -10.90
N GLU A 49 2.37 -19.28 -11.33
CA GLU A 49 2.71 -18.35 -12.41
C GLU A 49 3.25 -17.02 -11.85
N VAL A 50 2.79 -16.67 -10.65
CA VAL A 50 3.04 -15.37 -10.02
C VAL A 50 3.48 -15.54 -8.57
N ILE A 51 4.37 -14.65 -8.13
CA ILE A 51 4.66 -14.40 -6.72
C ILE A 51 3.96 -13.09 -6.33
N LEU A 52 2.96 -13.20 -5.48
CA LEU A 52 2.22 -12.06 -4.95
C LEU A 52 2.79 -11.65 -3.60
N ASN A 53 3.17 -10.38 -3.47
CA ASN A 53 3.29 -9.71 -2.18
C ASN A 53 1.98 -8.97 -1.89
N TYR A 54 1.54 -8.99 -0.64
CA TYR A 54 0.33 -8.29 -0.22
C TYR A 54 0.64 -7.30 0.89
N ARG A 55 0.12 -6.07 0.80
CA ARG A 55 0.29 -5.05 1.83
C ARG A 55 -1.01 -4.32 2.08
N THR A 56 -1.27 -4.01 3.35
CA THR A 56 -2.33 -3.09 3.78
C THR A 56 -1.72 -1.78 4.25
N ILE A 57 -2.29 -0.63 3.89
CA ILE A 57 -1.96 0.68 4.46
C ILE A 57 -3.26 1.33 4.93
N ASP A 58 -3.43 1.46 6.24
CA ASP A 58 -4.55 2.21 6.81
C ASP A 58 -4.10 3.63 7.14
N THR A 59 -4.77 4.63 6.58
CA THR A 59 -4.45 6.04 6.85
C THR A 59 -4.88 6.46 8.26
N ASN A 60 -5.70 5.66 8.96
CA ASN A 60 -5.97 5.89 10.38
C ASN A 60 -4.75 5.53 11.23
N PHE A 61 -4.13 6.54 11.82
CA PHE A 61 -3.02 6.43 12.76
C PHE A 61 -3.20 5.34 13.84
N ASN A 62 -4.43 5.17 14.35
CA ASN A 62 -4.69 4.21 15.43
C ASN A 62 -4.88 2.76 14.93
N ARG A 63 -4.81 2.52 13.61
CA ARG A 63 -5.08 1.22 12.96
C ARG A 63 -4.00 0.82 11.96
N ILE A 64 -2.83 1.46 12.01
CA ILE A 64 -1.67 1.11 11.18
C ILE A 64 -1.38 -0.38 11.35
N SER A 65 -1.23 -1.09 10.22
CA SER A 65 -1.01 -2.54 10.19
C SER A 65 -0.10 -2.89 9.02
N ASP A 66 1.12 -3.34 9.31
CA ASP A 66 2.07 -3.86 8.32
C ASP A 66 1.93 -5.38 8.09
N LYS A 67 0.71 -5.92 8.27
CA LYS A 67 0.47 -7.35 8.05
C LYS A 67 0.74 -7.75 6.60
N TYR A 68 1.25 -8.97 6.42
CA TYR A 68 1.50 -9.67 5.14
C TYR A 68 2.62 -9.14 4.25
N TYR A 69 3.20 -7.99 4.54
CA TYR A 69 4.19 -7.35 3.67
C TYR A 69 5.42 -8.22 3.36
N LEU A 70 5.84 -9.05 4.32
CA LEU A 70 7.00 -9.95 4.18
C LEU A 70 6.64 -11.33 3.63
N ASP A 71 5.38 -11.54 3.27
CA ASP A 71 4.89 -12.83 2.81
C ASP A 71 4.92 -12.89 1.27
N ASP A 72 5.55 -13.95 0.76
CA ASP A 72 5.47 -14.35 -0.65
C ASP A 72 4.33 -15.37 -0.80
N TYR A 73 3.40 -15.13 -1.72
CA TYR A 73 2.35 -16.10 -2.05
C TYR A 73 2.53 -16.59 -3.49
N HIS A 74 2.66 -17.90 -3.67
CA HIS A 74 2.88 -18.51 -4.99
C HIS A 74 1.57 -18.95 -5.63
N LEU A 75 1.10 -18.22 -6.64
CA LEU A 75 -0.27 -18.31 -7.12
C LEU A 75 -0.34 -18.53 -8.64
N THR A 76 -1.45 -19.10 -9.09
CA THR A 76 -1.90 -19.01 -10.50
C THR A 76 -2.55 -17.65 -10.75
N GLU A 77 -2.67 -17.24 -12.01
CA GLU A 77 -3.42 -16.04 -12.39
C GLU A 77 -4.89 -16.11 -11.93
N SER A 78 -5.50 -17.30 -12.02
CA SER A 78 -6.89 -17.51 -11.55
C SER A 78 -7.05 -17.29 -10.05
N GLN A 79 -6.08 -17.73 -9.24
CA GLN A 79 -6.10 -17.52 -7.80
C GLN A 79 -5.96 -16.03 -7.45
N ILE A 80 -5.09 -15.30 -8.16
CA ILE A 80 -4.94 -13.84 -7.97
C ILE A 80 -6.23 -13.12 -8.32
N ASN A 81 -6.82 -13.41 -9.49
CA ASN A 81 -8.05 -12.77 -9.92
C ASN A 81 -9.21 -13.06 -8.97
N GLY A 82 -9.33 -14.29 -8.47
CA GLY A 82 -10.34 -14.67 -7.48
C GLY A 82 -10.15 -13.97 -6.12
N PHE A 83 -8.90 -13.80 -5.69
CA PHE A 83 -8.58 -13.05 -4.48
C PHE A 83 -8.93 -11.57 -4.66
N GLN A 84 -8.48 -10.93 -5.76
CA GLN A 84 -8.78 -9.52 -6.05
C GLN A 84 -10.29 -9.26 -6.15
N TYR A 85 -11.03 -10.13 -6.84
CA TYR A 85 -12.49 -10.03 -6.95
C TYR A 85 -13.18 -10.06 -5.58
N SER A 86 -12.72 -10.94 -4.68
CA SER A 86 -13.26 -11.02 -3.32
C SER A 86 -12.90 -9.78 -2.51
N LEU A 87 -11.68 -9.27 -2.72
CA LEU A 87 -11.14 -8.10 -2.03
C LEU A 87 -11.88 -6.81 -2.42
N GLN A 88 -12.25 -6.64 -3.70
CA GLN A 88 -13.03 -5.50 -4.21
C GLN A 88 -14.40 -5.31 -3.53
N ARG A 89 -14.89 -6.31 -2.80
CA ARG A 89 -16.14 -6.24 -2.04
C ARG A 89 -15.94 -5.65 -0.63
N LEU A 90 -14.70 -5.50 -0.19
CA LEU A 90 -14.33 -4.91 1.08
C LEU A 90 -14.05 -3.41 0.93
N LYS A 91 -14.08 -2.69 2.05
CA LYS A 91 -13.75 -1.25 2.07
C LYS A 91 -12.28 -1.04 1.71
N GLY A 92 -12.03 -0.04 0.86
CA GLY A 92 -10.70 0.46 0.52
C GLY A 92 -10.46 0.50 -0.99
N CYS A 93 -9.25 0.89 -1.35
CA CYS A 93 -8.72 0.84 -2.70
C CYS A 93 -7.78 -0.35 -2.81
N HIS A 94 -7.84 -1.08 -3.92
CA HIS A 94 -7.06 -2.31 -4.13
C HIS A 94 -6.37 -2.24 -5.50
N VAL A 95 -5.05 -2.01 -5.48
CA VAL A 95 -4.29 -1.71 -6.69
C VAL A 95 -3.08 -2.63 -6.82
N PHE A 96 -2.80 -3.06 -8.04
CA PHE A 96 -1.53 -3.72 -8.32
C PHE A 96 -0.42 -2.68 -8.49
N CYS A 97 0.71 -2.95 -7.89
CA CYS A 97 1.88 -2.09 -7.84
C CYS A 97 3.12 -2.79 -8.39
N GLU A 98 4.06 -1.97 -8.82
CA GLU A 98 5.42 -2.41 -9.11
C GLU A 98 6.12 -2.81 -7.81
N PRO A 99 6.50 -4.09 -7.63
CA PRO A 99 7.06 -4.57 -6.36
C PRO A 99 8.44 -3.98 -6.04
N ARG A 100 9.12 -3.44 -7.06
CA ARG A 100 10.47 -2.85 -6.95
C ARG A 100 10.44 -1.34 -6.71
N ILE A 101 9.31 -0.67 -6.94
CA ILE A 101 9.17 0.77 -6.72
C ILE A 101 8.47 0.99 -5.38
N ARG A 102 9.32 1.09 -4.35
CA ARG A 102 8.97 1.47 -2.98
C ARG A 102 9.89 2.62 -2.62
N GLY A 103 9.31 3.78 -2.39
CA GLY A 103 10.05 5.01 -2.14
C GLY A 103 9.66 5.64 -0.82
N HIS A 104 10.47 6.62 -0.43
CA HIS A 104 10.13 7.60 0.57
C HIS A 104 10.13 8.96 -0.11
N ALA A 105 9.12 9.77 0.21
CA ALA A 105 9.09 11.18 -0.17
C ALA A 105 8.93 12.00 1.09
N TYR A 106 9.42 13.22 1.07
CA TYR A 106 9.21 14.19 2.14
C TYR A 106 8.91 15.57 1.54
N ALA A 107 8.38 16.44 2.38
CA ALA A 107 8.22 17.86 2.11
C ALA A 107 8.21 18.64 3.44
N VAL A 108 8.78 19.85 3.44
CA VAL A 108 8.88 20.68 4.65
C VAL A 108 7.95 21.89 4.50
N VAL A 109 6.95 21.99 5.38
CA VAL A 109 5.97 23.09 5.40
C VAL A 109 6.03 23.77 6.77
N LYS A 110 6.24 25.09 6.78
CA LYS A 110 6.33 25.89 8.02
C LYS A 110 7.35 25.31 9.03
N GLY A 111 8.43 24.72 8.54
CA GLY A 111 9.49 24.11 9.35
C GLY A 111 9.19 22.72 9.90
N ILE A 112 8.07 22.09 9.49
CA ILE A 112 7.68 20.73 9.89
C ILE A 112 7.89 19.80 8.69
N GLU A 113 8.57 18.68 8.91
CA GLU A 113 8.79 17.67 7.87
C GLU A 113 7.62 16.67 7.82
N PHE A 114 7.00 16.52 6.65
CA PHE A 114 5.97 15.52 6.39
C PHE A 114 6.57 14.43 5.50
N SER A 115 6.60 13.21 6.00
CA SER A 115 7.15 12.04 5.31
C SER A 115 6.04 11.16 4.75
N PHE A 116 6.33 10.46 3.66
CA PHE A 116 5.38 9.63 2.92
C PHE A 116 6.00 8.31 2.46
N TYR A 117 5.26 7.22 2.60
CA TYR A 117 5.48 6.00 1.83
C TYR A 117 4.98 6.18 0.41
N VAL A 118 5.79 5.78 -0.57
CA VAL A 118 5.43 5.86 -2.00
C VAL A 118 5.29 4.46 -2.60
N HIS A 119 4.17 4.21 -3.26
CA HIS A 119 3.90 3.00 -4.03
C HIS A 119 3.46 3.35 -5.44
N ARG A 120 4.10 2.78 -6.46
CA ARG A 120 3.70 2.98 -7.86
C ARG A 120 2.78 1.86 -8.32
N SER A 121 1.59 2.22 -8.81
CA SER A 121 0.71 1.29 -9.52
C SER A 121 1.28 0.87 -10.87
N LEU A 122 0.82 -0.27 -11.38
CA LEU A 122 1.20 -0.73 -12.73
C LEU A 122 0.77 0.24 -13.84
N ASP A 123 -0.23 1.10 -13.58
CA ASP A 123 -0.72 2.12 -14.52
C ASP A 123 0.05 3.46 -14.41
N GLY A 124 1.13 3.49 -13.63
CA GLY A 124 2.01 4.67 -13.54
C GLY A 124 1.49 5.80 -12.65
N ILE A 125 0.61 5.50 -11.67
CA ILE A 125 0.22 6.43 -10.60
C ILE A 125 1.04 6.12 -9.34
N ASP A 126 1.69 7.15 -8.80
CA ASP A 126 2.33 7.13 -7.48
C ASP A 126 1.28 7.45 -6.41
N TYR A 127 1.12 6.52 -5.46
CA TYR A 127 0.29 6.67 -4.27
C TYR A 127 1.19 6.99 -3.07
N LEU A 128 0.92 8.11 -2.42
CA LEU A 128 1.67 8.61 -1.28
C LEU A 128 0.81 8.58 -0.02
N PHE A 129 1.32 7.93 1.02
CA PHE A 129 0.65 7.78 2.32
C PHE A 129 1.50 8.40 3.41
N PRO A 130 0.92 9.16 4.36
CA PRO A 130 1.68 9.68 5.49
C PRO A 130 2.45 8.56 6.20
N GLN A 131 3.75 8.77 6.37
CA GLN A 131 4.62 7.95 7.19
C GLN A 131 4.65 8.57 8.58
N TYR A 132 4.26 7.77 9.56
CA TYR A 132 4.17 8.20 10.94
C TYR A 132 5.46 7.90 11.70
N TRP A 133 5.66 8.59 12.83
CA TRP A 133 6.81 8.44 13.74
C TRP A 133 8.14 9.01 13.24
N GLU A 134 8.12 9.85 12.19
CA GLU A 134 9.29 10.58 11.69
C GLU A 134 9.39 11.99 12.32
N ASP A 135 8.27 12.72 12.41
CA ASP A 135 8.17 14.04 13.07
C ASP A 135 6.89 14.10 13.92
N ALA A 136 7.03 14.35 15.22
CA ALA A 136 5.91 14.35 16.16
C ALA A 136 4.87 15.46 15.90
N ASN A 137 5.29 16.61 15.35
CA ASN A 137 4.39 17.69 15.00
C ASN A 137 3.59 17.33 13.75
N ALA A 138 4.25 16.75 12.74
CA ALA A 138 3.60 16.25 11.54
C ALA A 138 2.56 15.17 11.91
N ASP A 139 2.95 14.19 12.74
CA ASP A 139 2.07 13.14 13.22
C ASP A 139 0.82 13.70 13.90
N GLN A 140 0.98 14.71 14.75
CA GLN A 140 -0.15 15.35 15.44
C GLN A 140 -1.12 16.01 14.46
N ILE A 141 -0.59 16.71 13.45
CA ILE A 141 -1.40 17.37 12.42
C ILE A 141 -2.12 16.31 11.58
N VAL A 142 -1.41 15.34 11.03
CA VAL A 142 -1.99 14.28 10.18
C VAL A 142 -3.04 13.50 10.97
N ARG A 143 -2.73 13.06 12.19
CA ARG A 143 -3.68 12.32 13.04
C ARG A 143 -4.98 13.08 13.30
N ARG A 144 -4.90 14.41 13.47
CA ARG A 144 -6.07 15.25 13.79
C ARG A 144 -6.85 15.67 12.55
N GLN A 145 -6.17 15.97 11.46
CA GLN A 145 -6.74 16.65 10.30
C GLN A 145 -7.06 15.71 9.15
N LEU A 146 -6.23 14.68 8.92
CA LEU A 146 -6.45 13.72 7.84
C LEU A 146 -7.84 13.06 7.90
N PRO A 147 -8.36 12.61 9.06
CA PRO A 147 -9.69 12.00 9.12
C PRO A 147 -10.85 12.94 8.78
N LYS A 148 -10.61 14.26 8.75
CA LYS A 148 -11.63 15.25 8.38
C LYS A 148 -11.74 15.45 6.88
N LEU A 149 -10.72 15.06 6.11
CA LEU A 149 -10.77 15.10 4.66
C LEU A 149 -11.67 13.99 4.11
N PRO A 150 -12.32 14.19 2.95
CA PRO A 150 -12.95 13.11 2.20
C PRO A 150 -11.98 11.93 2.00
N GLU A 151 -12.47 10.69 2.04
CA GLU A 151 -11.61 9.49 2.05
C GLU A 151 -10.62 9.43 0.86
N HIS A 152 -11.02 9.90 -0.32
CA HIS A 152 -10.17 9.94 -1.53
C HIS A 152 -9.07 11.01 -1.48
N GLU A 153 -9.09 11.91 -0.50
CA GLU A 153 -8.07 12.93 -0.29
C GLU A 153 -7.17 12.61 0.91
N GLN A 154 -7.39 11.49 1.60
CA GLN A 154 -6.60 11.09 2.78
C GLN A 154 -5.26 10.42 2.42
N PHE A 155 -4.94 10.41 1.15
CA PHE A 155 -3.67 10.02 0.56
C PHE A 155 -3.51 10.84 -0.72
N LEU A 156 -2.32 10.83 -1.27
CA LEU A 156 -1.98 11.58 -2.48
C LEU A 156 -1.88 10.62 -3.67
N GLU A 157 -2.52 10.98 -4.77
CA GLU A 157 -2.34 10.33 -6.07
C GLU A 157 -1.64 11.32 -7.01
N MET A 158 -0.58 10.89 -7.68
CA MET A 158 0.09 11.71 -8.68
C MET A 158 0.63 10.86 -9.84
N PRO A 159 0.53 11.33 -11.09
CA PRO A 159 1.13 10.61 -12.20
C PRO A 159 2.65 10.52 -12.05
N ALA A 160 3.22 9.34 -12.26
CA ALA A 160 4.65 9.10 -12.10
C ALA A 160 5.52 9.92 -13.06
N ALA A 161 4.96 10.26 -14.23
CA ALA A 161 5.65 10.89 -15.36
C ALA A 161 5.79 12.43 -15.26
N ILE A 162 5.20 13.07 -14.25
CA ILE A 162 5.38 14.52 -14.03
C ILE A 162 6.75 14.82 -13.42
N SER A 163 7.19 16.07 -13.54
CA SER A 163 8.48 16.52 -13.01
C SER A 163 8.51 16.51 -11.48
N ASP A 164 9.72 16.44 -10.90
CA ASP A 164 9.88 16.48 -9.44
C ASP A 164 9.37 17.80 -8.85
N ALA A 165 9.50 18.91 -9.58
CA ALA A 165 8.95 20.21 -9.18
C ALA A 165 7.41 20.17 -9.07
N GLU A 166 6.72 19.58 -10.05
CA GLU A 166 5.26 19.40 -10.00
C GLU A 166 4.85 18.47 -8.84
N LYS A 167 5.62 17.40 -8.58
CA LYS A 167 5.39 16.52 -7.42
C LYS A 167 5.53 17.29 -6.11
N ASP A 168 6.53 18.15 -6.00
CA ASP A 168 6.75 18.99 -4.83
C ASP A 168 5.59 19.97 -4.62
N GLU A 169 5.12 20.63 -5.68
CA GLU A 169 3.97 21.53 -5.62
C GLU A 169 2.70 20.81 -5.13
N ILE A 170 2.42 19.60 -5.65
CA ILE A 170 1.26 18.79 -5.24
C ILE A 170 1.37 18.40 -3.75
N LYS A 171 2.54 17.90 -3.30
CA LYS A 171 2.78 17.55 -1.90
C LYS A 171 2.56 18.75 -0.98
N MET A 172 3.16 19.89 -1.34
CA MET A 172 3.07 21.13 -0.56
C MET A 172 1.63 21.63 -0.48
N SER A 173 0.90 21.62 -1.59
CA SER A 173 -0.51 22.02 -1.63
C SER A 173 -1.39 21.15 -0.72
N TRP A 174 -1.18 19.84 -0.77
CA TRP A 174 -1.93 18.90 0.07
C TRP A 174 -1.61 19.04 1.56
N ILE A 175 -0.34 19.24 1.91
CA ILE A 175 0.07 19.49 3.30
C ILE A 175 -0.51 20.83 3.79
N LEU A 176 -0.48 21.89 2.97
CA LEU A 176 -1.09 23.16 3.33
C LEU A 176 -2.59 23.00 3.60
N LYS A 177 -3.29 22.23 2.75
CA LYS A 177 -4.71 21.89 2.97
C LYS A 177 -4.93 21.21 4.32
N LEU A 178 -4.07 20.26 4.72
CA LEU A 178 -4.17 19.62 6.04
C LEU A 178 -3.90 20.58 7.21
N VAL A 179 -2.90 21.46 7.06
CA VAL A 179 -2.49 22.40 8.12
C VAL A 179 -3.55 23.48 8.34
N GLU A 180 -4.31 23.84 7.30
CA GLU A 180 -5.27 24.94 7.31
C GLU A 180 -6.72 24.49 7.57
N PHE A 181 -6.99 23.18 7.67
CA PHE A 181 -8.30 22.58 7.97
C PHE A 181 -8.67 22.56 9.47
#